data_AF-A0A1F8T9K9-F1
#
_entry.id   AF-A0A1F8T9K9-F1
#
_cell.length_a   1.000
_cell.length_b   1.000
_cell.length_c   1.000
_cell.angle_alpha   90.00
_cell.angle_beta   90.00
_cell.angle_gamma   90.00
#
_symmetry.space_group_name_H-M   'P 1'
#
loop_
_entity.id
_entity.type
_entity.pdbx_description
1 polymer ?
#
loop_
_entity_poly.entity_id
_entity_poly.type
_entity_poly.pdbx_seq_one_letter_code
_entity_poly.pdbx_strand_id
1 'polypeptide(L)'
;MRTSLGATREDRLDTMIYDVIVSSFGKPLVTMSAEVLEATNALRKFMFDSVYLSGAAKTEDAKAQGMLWSLLQHFEAHPELMPSEHQRIAERDGTKRAVADYIAGMTDGYALNMYEELFVPAAWSRR
;
A
#
# COMPACT_ATOMS: atom_id res chain seq x y z
N MET A 1 -16.64 17.08 -12.92
CA MET A 1 -16.42 15.62 -12.96
C MET A 1 -17.06 14.96 -14.18
N ARG A 2 -18.39 14.82 -14.25
CA ARG A 2 -19.06 14.14 -15.38
C ARG A 2 -18.85 14.83 -16.74
N THR A 3 -18.69 16.16 -16.73
CA THR A 3 -18.54 16.93 -17.98
C THR A 3 -17.11 16.89 -18.54
N SER A 4 -16.08 16.91 -17.68
CA SER A 4 -14.67 17.01 -18.12
C SER A 4 -13.94 15.67 -18.25
N LEU A 5 -14.40 14.61 -17.59
CA LEU A 5 -13.81 13.26 -17.72
C LEU A 5 -14.72 12.28 -18.46
N GLY A 6 -15.98 12.63 -18.73
CA GLY A 6 -16.97 11.72 -19.31
C GLY A 6 -17.84 10.98 -18.28
N ALA A 7 -18.81 10.23 -18.79
CA ALA A 7 -19.92 9.70 -18.00
C ALA A 7 -19.64 8.28 -17.47
N THR A 8 -18.97 7.45 -18.27
CA THR A 8 -18.66 6.06 -17.94
C THR A 8 -17.27 5.90 -17.34
N ARG A 9 -16.95 4.70 -16.82
CA ARG A 9 -15.59 4.39 -16.37
C ARG A 9 -14.60 4.44 -17.55
N GLU A 10 -15.01 3.93 -18.70
CA GLU A 10 -14.20 3.87 -19.92
C GLU A 10 -13.88 5.28 -20.40
N ASP A 11 -14.89 6.15 -20.53
CA ASP A 11 -14.69 7.55 -20.94
C ASP A 11 -13.67 8.27 -20.05
N ARG A 12 -13.73 8.03 -18.73
CA ARG A 12 -12.83 8.64 -17.76
C ARG A 12 -11.40 8.16 -17.94
N LEU A 13 -11.20 6.87 -18.15
CA LEU A 13 -9.87 6.32 -18.40
C LEU A 13 -9.29 6.87 -19.71
N ASP A 14 -10.07 6.84 -20.78
CA ASP A 14 -9.64 7.33 -22.09
C ASP A 14 -9.29 8.82 -22.05
N THR A 15 -10.14 9.64 -21.43
CA THR A 15 -9.91 11.09 -21.32
C THR A 15 -8.64 11.38 -20.52
N MET A 16 -8.44 10.71 -19.38
CA MET A 16 -7.24 10.92 -18.56
C MET A 16 -5.97 10.45 -19.27
N ILE A 17 -5.99 9.28 -19.93
CA ILE A 17 -4.83 8.74 -20.63
C ILE A 17 -4.46 9.63 -21.81
N TYR A 18 -5.43 9.99 -22.64
CA TYR A 18 -5.21 10.83 -23.81
C TYR A 18 -4.66 12.20 -23.41
N ASP A 19 -5.24 12.84 -22.39
CA ASP A 19 -4.80 14.15 -21.91
C ASP A 19 -3.38 14.12 -21.35
N VAL A 20 -3.00 13.06 -20.60
CA VAL A 20 -1.61 12.86 -20.15
C VAL A 20 -0.66 12.78 -21.33
N ILE A 21 -1.00 11.98 -22.35
CA ILE A 21 -0.15 11.82 -23.53
C ILE A 21 0.05 13.17 -24.23
N VAL A 22 -1.05 13.85 -24.56
CA VAL A 22 -0.99 15.14 -25.29
C VAL A 22 -0.30 16.22 -24.48
N SER A 23 -0.57 16.30 -23.18
CA SER A 23 -0.01 17.32 -22.30
C SER A 23 1.47 17.09 -21.99
N SER A 24 1.97 15.85 -22.09
CA SER A 24 3.34 15.46 -21.78
C SER A 24 4.23 15.25 -23.01
N PHE A 25 3.65 15.11 -24.21
CA PHE A 25 4.41 14.77 -25.41
C PHE A 25 5.52 15.80 -25.70
N GLY A 26 6.76 15.32 -25.87
CA GLY A 26 7.92 16.16 -26.15
C GLY A 26 8.40 17.02 -24.95
N LYS A 27 7.87 16.79 -23.75
CA LYS A 27 8.25 17.53 -22.53
C LYS A 27 9.00 16.62 -21.55
N PRO A 28 9.87 17.18 -20.68
CA PRO A 28 10.58 16.41 -19.66
C PRO A 28 9.69 16.01 -18.46
N LEU A 29 8.42 16.44 -18.44
CA LEU A 29 7.51 16.23 -17.32
C LEU A 29 6.21 15.58 -17.79
N VAL A 30 5.76 14.58 -17.04
CA VAL A 30 4.43 13.99 -17.19
C VAL A 30 3.43 14.88 -16.49
N THR A 31 2.47 15.40 -17.24
CA THR A 31 1.46 16.32 -16.74
C THR A 31 0.11 16.10 -17.43
N MET A 32 -0.92 16.69 -16.84
CA MET A 32 -2.27 16.77 -17.39
C MET A 32 -2.58 18.24 -17.67
N SER A 33 -3.56 18.52 -18.52
CA SER A 33 -4.13 19.84 -18.63
C SER A 33 -4.76 20.25 -17.29
N ALA A 34 -4.83 21.56 -17.03
CA ALA A 34 -5.36 22.07 -15.76
C ALA A 34 -6.79 21.56 -15.50
N GLU A 35 -7.64 21.54 -16.52
CA GLU A 35 -9.02 21.07 -16.41
C GLU A 35 -9.11 19.58 -16.03
N VAL A 36 -8.37 18.72 -16.75
CA VAL A 36 -8.39 17.28 -16.49
C VAL A 36 -7.74 16.96 -15.14
N LEU A 37 -6.70 17.69 -14.75
CA LEU A 37 -6.06 17.56 -13.44
C LEU A 37 -7.03 17.91 -12.31
N GLU A 38 -7.74 19.03 -12.40
CA GLU A 38 -8.74 19.43 -11.41
C GLU A 38 -9.85 18.39 -11.28
N ALA A 39 -10.38 17.90 -12.40
CA ALA A 39 -11.43 16.89 -12.39
C ALA A 39 -10.94 15.55 -11.83
N THR A 40 -9.71 15.13 -12.15
CA THR A 40 -9.05 13.93 -11.61
C THR A 40 -8.84 14.03 -10.11
N ASN A 41 -8.37 15.18 -9.62
CA ASN A 41 -8.17 15.42 -8.19
C ASN A 41 -9.49 15.42 -7.42
N ALA A 42 -10.54 16.02 -7.99
CA ALA A 42 -11.86 15.94 -7.41
C ALA A 42 -12.34 14.49 -7.32
N LEU A 43 -12.16 13.68 -8.39
CA LEU A 43 -12.55 12.27 -8.40
C LEU A 43 -11.79 11.48 -7.32
N ARG A 44 -10.47 11.69 -7.22
CA ARG A 44 -9.64 11.12 -6.16
C ARG A 44 -10.17 11.47 -4.78
N LYS A 45 -10.51 12.75 -4.53
CA LYS A 45 -11.07 13.18 -3.25
C LYS A 45 -12.38 12.46 -2.93
N PHE A 46 -13.29 12.37 -3.90
CA PHE A 46 -14.54 11.64 -3.73
C PHE A 46 -14.32 10.16 -3.39
N MET A 47 -13.39 9.49 -4.09
CA MET A 47 -13.04 8.10 -3.81
C MET A 47 -12.45 7.94 -2.40
N PHE A 48 -11.58 8.86 -1.98
CA PHE A 48 -11.04 8.87 -0.62
C PHE A 48 -12.14 8.99 0.43
N ASP A 49 -13.01 9.98 0.28
CA ASP A 49 -14.06 10.26 1.26
C ASP A 49 -15.12 9.14 1.32
N SER A 50 -15.45 8.52 0.17
CA SER A 50 -16.61 7.62 0.03
C SER A 50 -16.28 6.14 -0.06
N VAL A 51 -15.02 5.76 -0.25
CA VAL A 51 -14.59 4.36 -0.39
C VAL A 51 -13.53 4.03 0.65
N TYR A 52 -12.48 4.84 0.73
CA TYR A 52 -11.34 4.55 1.61
C TYR A 52 -11.57 4.98 3.06
N LEU A 53 -12.28 6.09 3.31
CA LEU A 53 -12.47 6.64 4.66
C LEU A 53 -13.79 6.25 5.33
N SER A 54 -14.74 5.68 4.58
CA SER A 54 -16.07 5.30 5.08
C SER A 54 -16.23 3.78 5.19
N GLY A 55 -16.36 3.24 6.41
CA GLY A 55 -16.81 1.86 6.66
C GLY A 55 -15.84 0.96 7.44
N ALA A 56 -16.12 -0.35 7.40
CA ALA A 56 -15.43 -1.43 8.12
C ALA A 56 -13.91 -1.53 7.84
N ALA A 57 -13.42 -0.90 6.77
CA ALA A 57 -12.00 -0.78 6.44
C ALA A 57 -11.19 -0.17 7.60
N LYS A 58 -11.72 0.80 8.34
CA LYS A 58 -11.02 1.41 9.48
C LYS A 58 -10.72 0.44 10.63
N THR A 59 -11.60 -0.53 10.86
CA THR A 59 -11.42 -1.50 11.95
C THR A 59 -10.40 -2.57 11.57
N GLU A 60 -10.41 -3.00 10.31
CA GLU A 60 -9.40 -3.91 9.77
C GLU A 60 -8.03 -3.24 9.67
N ASP A 61 -7.97 -1.94 9.33
CA ASP A 61 -6.72 -1.16 9.32
C ASP A 61 -6.04 -1.16 10.71
N ALA A 62 -6.81 -0.99 11.79
CA ALA A 62 -6.24 -1.01 13.14
C ALA A 62 -5.68 -2.38 13.54
N LYS A 63 -6.36 -3.47 13.15
CA LYS A 63 -5.87 -4.84 13.40
C LYS A 63 -4.62 -5.14 12.58
N ALA A 64 -4.62 -4.78 11.30
CA ALA A 64 -3.47 -4.95 10.41
C ALA A 64 -2.26 -4.15 10.92
N GLN A 65 -2.47 -2.91 11.37
CA GLN A 65 -1.41 -2.11 12.02
C GLN A 65 -0.87 -2.79 13.27
N GLY A 66 -1.73 -3.32 14.14
CA GLY A 66 -1.31 -4.04 15.35
C GLY A 66 -0.52 -5.33 15.04
N MET A 67 -0.95 -6.07 14.02
CA MET A 67 -0.25 -7.25 13.52
C MET A 67 1.15 -6.90 13.02
N LEU A 68 1.25 -5.93 12.10
CA LEU A 68 2.52 -5.48 11.54
C LEU A 68 3.46 -4.93 12.61
N TRP A 69 2.92 -4.18 13.59
CA TRP A 69 3.70 -3.67 14.71
C TRP A 69 4.30 -4.80 15.55
N SER A 70 3.52 -5.85 15.82
CA SER A 70 3.99 -7.03 16.57
C SER A 70 5.11 -7.76 15.82
N LEU A 71 4.96 -7.96 14.51
CA LEU A 71 6.00 -8.55 13.66
C LEU A 71 7.28 -7.70 13.68
N LEU A 72 7.14 -6.37 13.55
CA LEU A 72 8.26 -5.43 13.56
C LEU A 72 9.03 -5.51 14.88
N GLN A 73 8.34 -5.46 16.01
CA GLN A 73 8.98 -5.58 17.32
C GLN A 73 9.67 -6.93 17.51
N HIS A 74 9.07 -8.02 17.04
CA HIS A 74 9.65 -9.35 17.15
C HIS A 74 10.95 -9.49 16.36
N PHE A 75 10.97 -9.08 15.08
CA PHE A 75 12.17 -9.18 14.26
C PHE A 75 13.23 -8.12 14.62
N GLU A 76 12.85 -6.97 15.20
CA GLU A 76 13.84 -6.04 15.78
C GLU A 76 14.53 -6.65 17.01
N ALA A 77 13.80 -7.39 17.84
CA ALA A 77 14.35 -8.08 19.01
C ALA A 77 15.14 -9.36 18.64
N HIS A 78 14.76 -10.00 17.53
CA HIS A 78 15.30 -11.27 17.06
C HIS A 78 15.72 -11.21 15.58
N PRO A 79 16.70 -10.37 15.21
CA PRO A 79 17.11 -10.21 13.82
C PRO A 79 17.64 -11.49 13.17
N GLU A 80 18.15 -12.43 13.98
CA GLU A 80 18.62 -13.75 13.56
C GLU A 80 17.51 -14.66 13.01
N LEU A 81 16.23 -14.34 13.28
CA LEU A 81 15.09 -15.09 12.77
C LEU A 81 14.67 -14.63 11.37
N MET A 82 15.20 -13.51 10.88
CA MET A 82 14.97 -13.08 9.50
C MET A 82 15.73 -13.97 8.51
N PRO A 83 15.32 -14.05 7.23
CA PRO A 83 16.10 -14.71 6.19
C PRO A 83 17.52 -14.14 6.07
N SER A 84 18.48 -14.97 5.64
CA SER A 84 19.90 -14.60 5.59
C SER A 84 20.19 -13.32 4.78
N GLU A 85 19.38 -13.02 3.77
CA GLU A 85 19.48 -11.78 3.01
C GLU A 85 19.21 -10.54 3.88
N HIS A 86 18.14 -10.57 4.68
CA HIS A 86 17.80 -9.48 5.58
C HIS A 86 18.76 -9.40 6.76
N GLN A 87 19.33 -10.51 7.22
CA GLN A 87 20.42 -10.48 8.21
C GLN A 87 21.65 -9.72 7.66
N ARG A 88 22.04 -9.95 6.40
CA ARG A 88 23.12 -9.18 5.76
C ARG A 88 22.78 -7.69 5.61
N ILE A 89 21.52 -7.37 5.33
CA ILE A 89 21.06 -5.96 5.32
C ILE A 89 21.14 -5.38 6.73
N ALA A 90 20.83 -6.15 7.78
CA ALA A 90 20.93 -5.68 9.15
C ALA A 90 22.37 -5.33 9.54
N GLU A 91 23.35 -6.14 9.09
CA GLU A 91 24.77 -5.88 9.27
C GLU A 91 25.25 -4.64 8.49
N ARG A 92 24.73 -4.42 7.27
CA ARG A 92 25.17 -3.33 6.38
C ARG A 92 24.49 -1.99 6.71
N ASP A 93 23.17 -2.00 6.85
CA ASP A 93 22.31 -0.81 6.89
C ASP A 93 21.56 -0.65 8.23
N GLY A 94 21.72 -1.61 9.15
CA GLY A 94 21.11 -1.63 10.47
C GLY A 94 19.81 -2.44 10.55
N THR A 95 19.57 -3.01 11.74
CA THR A 95 18.42 -3.90 12.02
C THR A 95 17.08 -3.29 11.62
N LYS A 96 16.83 -2.02 11.97
CA LYS A 96 15.55 -1.37 11.67
C LYS A 96 15.25 -1.28 10.17
N ARG A 97 16.28 -1.05 9.35
CA ARG A 97 16.13 -1.03 7.89
C ARG A 97 15.81 -2.43 7.38
N ALA A 98 16.58 -3.42 7.80
CA ALA A 98 16.37 -4.81 7.40
C ALA A 98 14.98 -5.35 7.75
N VAL A 99 14.50 -5.06 8.97
CA VAL A 99 13.16 -5.46 9.43
C VAL A 99 12.07 -4.76 8.60
N ALA A 100 12.21 -3.46 8.35
CA ALA A 100 11.26 -2.73 7.52
C ALA A 100 11.20 -3.29 6.08
N ASP A 101 12.35 -3.59 5.48
CA ASP A 101 12.45 -4.16 4.14
C ASP A 101 11.87 -5.59 4.09
N TYR A 102 12.12 -6.39 5.13
CA TYR A 102 11.56 -7.74 5.23
C TYR A 102 10.04 -7.73 5.35
N ILE A 103 9.49 -6.90 6.25
CA ILE A 103 8.04 -6.79 6.45
C ILE A 103 7.34 -6.20 5.22
N ALA A 104 7.92 -5.16 4.59
CA ALA A 104 7.38 -4.57 3.38
C ALA A 104 7.41 -5.53 2.17
N GLY A 105 8.29 -6.54 2.20
CA GLY A 105 8.35 -7.60 1.18
C GLY A 105 7.33 -8.73 1.38
N MET A 106 6.59 -8.77 2.50
CA MET A 106 5.60 -9.81 2.77
C MET A 106 4.33 -9.58 1.96
N THR A 107 3.69 -10.67 1.53
CA THR A 107 2.29 -10.62 1.09
C THR A 107 1.37 -10.66 2.31
N ASP A 108 0.15 -10.13 2.19
CA ASP A 108 -0.83 -10.13 3.29
C ASP A 108 -1.04 -11.52 3.90
N GLY A 109 -1.16 -12.55 3.06
CA GLY A 109 -1.33 -13.93 3.51
C GLY A 109 -0.09 -14.48 4.23
N TYR A 110 1.12 -14.11 3.79
CA TYR A 110 2.35 -14.50 4.47
C TYR A 110 2.48 -13.81 5.83
N ALA A 111 2.20 -12.50 5.90
CA ALA A 111 2.24 -11.74 7.14
C ALA A 111 1.25 -12.27 8.18
N LEU A 112 0.03 -12.61 7.75
CA LEU A 112 -0.98 -13.22 8.62
C LEU A 112 -0.51 -14.58 9.15
N ASN A 113 -0.04 -15.48 8.28
CA ASN A 113 0.44 -16.80 8.70
C ASN A 113 1.62 -16.68 9.67
N MET A 114 2.58 -15.80 9.38
CA MET A 114 3.72 -15.53 10.26
C MET A 114 3.26 -15.02 11.63
N TYR A 115 2.29 -14.11 11.67
CA TYR A 115 1.74 -13.61 12.91
C TYR A 115 1.03 -14.72 13.71
N GLU A 116 0.25 -15.56 13.05
CA GLU A 116 -0.41 -16.70 13.69
C GLU A 116 0.62 -17.68 14.28
N GLU A 117 1.67 -18.03 13.53
CA GLU A 117 2.73 -18.93 14.00
C GLU A 117 3.49 -18.38 15.20
N LEU A 118 3.78 -17.08 15.21
CA LEU A 118 4.59 -16.45 16.26
C LEU A 118 3.80 -16.11 17.53
N PHE A 119 2.53 -15.71 17.40
CA PHE A 119 1.78 -15.11 18.51
C PHE A 119 0.51 -15.87 18.90
N VAL A 120 0.01 -16.80 18.07
CA VAL A 120 -1.20 -17.57 18.37
C VAL A 120 -0.81 -19.01 18.75
N PRO A 121 -1.12 -19.45 20.00
CA PRO A 121 -0.83 -20.82 20.41
C PRO A 121 -1.50 -21.84 19.49
N ALA A 122 -0.79 -22.91 19.15
CA ALA A 122 -1.28 -23.97 18.26
C ALA A 122 -2.61 -24.60 18.71
N ALA A 123 -2.91 -24.57 20.01
CA ALA A 123 -4.19 -25.05 20.57
C ALA A 123 -5.40 -24.20 20.14
N TRP A 124 -5.18 -22.96 19.69
CA TRP A 124 -6.22 -22.00 19.30
C TRP A 124 -6.24 -21.69 17.79
N SER A 125 -5.27 -22.20 17.04
CA SER A 125 -5.25 -22.11 15.57
C SER A 125 -6.33 -23.04 15.00
N ARG A 126 -7.39 -22.47 14.40
CA ARG A 126 -8.40 -23.25 13.67
C ARG A 126 -7.84 -23.56 12.28
N ARG A 127 -7.46 -24.82 12.06
CA ARG A 127 -7.35 -25.39 10.71
C ARG A 127 -8.71 -25.48 10.03
#